data_AF-K9VXN2-F1
#
_entry.id   AF-K9VXN2-F1
#
_cell.length_a   1.000
_cell.length_b   1.000
_cell.length_c   1.000
_cell.angle_alpha   90.00
_cell.angle_beta   90.00
_cell.angle_gamma   90.00
#
_symmetry.space_group_name_H-M   'P 1'
#
loop_
_entity.id
_entity.type
_entity.pdbx_description
1 polymer ?
#
loop_
_entity_poly.entity_id
_entity_poly.type
_entity_poly.pdbx_seq_one_letter_code
_entity_poly.pdbx_strand_id
1 'polypeptide(L)'
;MNKLFAILGIALTVVGIAPDVYAADVPNIVIPATSIEDFYQQGMQKLELKDFSGAIASFTQALTANPNNAEAYLYRALAYQRANDYESALADFKSALRLDTSYSDPIKTVERHPEFNSVYRIFKTARIQYFTEAIEQNPDDAQAYFYRGISRKNEDNQGALADFTTVIRLQPNNAEAYLQRGLSQTYSDSEKALADINEAIRLQPDHPEAYFARGQIYVLSGNLTQALPDIEASIRLNTTNPDAYGVRSHIRHKFGDIPGAIADLAQVIRLKPDQAAGLYTNRAELYLEIKDYQAAMADFTQAIRYSSDVKDFIGGGYPSYMAYGRRAALRYQLQDYRGAIADYTQMIRVTPLGSAFDGAVNSSDILAEVYFKRAEAHIKLKDQRSAIQDYQKAITYFQQRGWMTENYKKALQQLKNLQR
;
A
#
# COMPACT_ATOMS: atom_id res chain seq x y z
N MET A 1 -11.11 32.61 29.97
CA MET A 1 -10.49 32.41 31.31
C MET A 1 -9.25 31.56 31.10
N ASN A 2 -8.06 32.15 30.93
CA ASN A 2 -7.07 32.47 31.99
C ASN A 2 -6.58 31.18 32.68
N LYS A 3 -5.29 30.80 32.75
CA LYS A 3 -4.00 31.52 32.79
C LYS A 3 -2.89 30.55 32.30
N LEU A 4 -1.81 30.92 31.59
CA LEU A 4 -0.65 31.76 31.97
C LEU A 4 0.10 31.25 33.22
N PHE A 5 1.27 30.62 33.02
CA PHE A 5 2.41 30.66 33.93
C PHE A 5 3.72 30.59 33.13
N ALA A 6 4.40 31.73 33.09
CA ALA A 6 5.85 31.82 33.03
C ALA A 6 6.37 31.91 34.48
N ILE A 7 7.64 31.56 34.73
CA ILE A 7 8.59 32.31 35.58
C ILE A 7 10.03 31.77 35.42
N LEU A 8 10.93 32.71 35.10
CA LEU A 8 12.36 32.96 35.38
C LEU A 8 13.26 31.82 35.94
N GLY A 9 14.56 31.74 35.69
CA GLY A 9 15.57 32.73 35.23
C GLY A 9 16.79 32.67 36.17
N ILE A 10 18.02 32.73 35.64
CA ILE A 10 19.24 33.03 36.42
C ILE A 10 20.10 34.01 35.64
N ALA A 11 20.46 35.09 36.33
CA ALA A 11 21.27 36.22 35.90
C ALA A 11 22.78 35.96 36.15
N LEU A 12 23.64 36.66 35.40
CA LEU A 12 24.93 37.09 35.91
C LEU A 12 25.18 38.55 35.50
N THR A 13 25.43 39.39 36.49
CA THR A 13 25.74 40.81 36.40
C THR A 13 27.25 41.02 36.48
N VAL A 14 27.80 41.97 35.70
CA VAL A 14 29.01 42.73 36.05
C VAL A 14 28.82 44.20 35.63
N VAL A 15 28.94 45.07 36.63
CA VAL A 15 29.04 46.56 36.63
C VAL A 15 30.39 46.96 35.98
N GLY A 16 30.64 48.01 35.21
CA GLY A 16 30.07 49.34 35.01
C GLY A 16 31.22 50.35 35.05
N ILE A 17 31.63 50.93 33.89
CA ILE A 17 32.45 52.16 33.78
C ILE A 17 32.16 52.83 32.43
N ALA A 18 31.94 54.15 32.44
CA ALA A 18 31.88 55.07 31.28
C ALA A 18 33.03 56.11 31.45
N PRO A 19 33.49 56.92 30.45
CA PRO A 19 32.70 57.56 29.37
C PRO A 19 33.34 57.71 27.96
N ASP A 20 32.45 58.02 27.01
CA ASP A 20 32.56 58.83 25.78
C ASP A 20 33.80 58.75 24.86
N VAL A 21 33.62 58.13 23.68
CA VAL A 21 34.12 58.68 22.39
C VAL A 21 33.21 58.20 21.24
N TYR A 22 32.60 59.17 20.55
CA TYR A 22 31.98 59.14 19.20
C TYR A 22 31.84 57.78 18.49
N ALA A 23 30.64 57.21 18.51
CA ALA A 23 30.20 56.27 17.48
C ALA A 23 28.93 56.83 16.84
N ALA A 24 29.00 57.07 15.54
CA ALA A 24 27.88 57.51 14.71
C ALA A 24 26.69 56.57 14.89
N ASP A 25 25.48 57.15 14.87
CA ASP A 25 24.20 56.45 14.87
C ASP A 25 24.15 55.38 13.77
N VAL A 26 24.53 54.15 14.11
CA VAL A 26 24.11 52.98 13.35
C VAL A 26 22.72 52.68 13.88
N PRO A 27 21.64 52.83 13.08
CA PRO A 27 20.31 52.49 13.57
C PRO A 27 20.34 51.05 14.05
N ASN A 28 20.02 50.88 15.33
CA ASN A 28 19.84 49.60 15.95
C ASN A 28 18.68 48.91 15.24
N ILE A 29 18.98 48.12 14.20
CA ILE A 29 17.97 47.29 13.52
C ILE A 29 17.61 46.21 14.53
N VAL A 30 16.59 46.50 15.33
CA VAL A 30 15.87 45.51 16.11
C VAL A 30 15.15 44.62 15.09
N ILE A 31 15.78 43.52 14.69
CA ILE A 31 15.10 42.46 13.94
C ILE A 31 14.02 41.92 14.87
N PRO A 32 12.72 42.05 14.56
CA PRO A 32 11.67 41.56 15.43
C PRO A 32 11.83 40.05 15.62
N ALA A 33 11.65 39.58 16.84
CA ALA A 33 11.67 38.19 17.25
C ALA A 33 10.47 37.37 16.72
N THR A 34 10.00 37.63 15.49
CA THR A 34 9.23 36.68 14.68
C THR A 34 10.22 35.69 14.12
N SER A 35 10.37 34.57 14.82
CA SER A 35 11.53 33.70 14.76
C SER A 35 11.64 32.97 13.41
N ILE A 36 12.82 32.45 13.09
CA ILE A 36 13.10 31.60 11.92
C ILE A 36 12.09 30.43 11.79
N GLU A 37 11.55 29.97 12.93
CA GLU A 37 10.51 28.95 13.02
C GLU A 37 9.15 29.43 12.49
N ASP A 38 8.85 30.73 12.59
CA ASP A 38 7.57 31.31 12.21
C ASP A 38 7.34 31.22 10.69
N PHE A 39 8.40 31.36 9.87
CA PHE A 39 8.26 31.27 8.41
C PHE A 39 8.07 29.84 7.92
N TYR A 40 8.73 28.86 8.54
CA TYR A 40 8.52 27.45 8.23
C TYR A 40 7.09 27.03 8.58
N GLN A 41 6.62 27.36 9.79
CA GLN A 41 5.25 27.05 10.24
C GLN A 41 4.19 27.77 9.39
N GLN A 42 4.42 29.02 8.98
CA GLN A 42 3.56 29.71 8.03
C GLN A 42 3.52 29.01 6.67
N GLY A 43 4.66 28.50 6.19
CA GLY A 43 4.74 27.71 4.97
C GLY A 43 3.88 26.46 5.05
N MET A 44 3.99 25.72 6.16
CA MET A 44 3.18 24.53 6.43
C MET A 44 1.68 24.85 6.46
N GLN A 45 1.28 25.89 7.18
CA GLN A 45 -0.12 26.31 7.26
C GLN A 45 -0.69 26.66 5.87
N LYS A 46 0.06 27.39 5.05
CA LYS A 46 -0.37 27.75 3.69
C LYS A 46 -0.43 26.53 2.78
N LEU A 47 0.46 25.56 2.96
CA LEU A 47 0.44 24.29 2.23
C LEU A 47 -0.84 23.49 2.54
N GLU A 48 -1.25 23.45 3.81
CA GLU A 48 -2.53 22.84 4.23
C GLU A 48 -3.74 23.57 3.63
N LEU A 49 -3.69 24.90 3.58
CA LEU A 49 -4.71 25.75 2.95
C LEU A 49 -4.69 25.71 1.41
N LYS A 50 -3.76 24.94 0.81
CA LYS A 50 -3.52 24.86 -0.64
C LYS A 50 -3.11 26.19 -1.30
N ASP A 51 -2.64 27.14 -0.50
CA ASP A 51 -1.97 28.36 -0.98
C ASP A 51 -0.51 28.02 -1.30
N PHE A 52 -0.30 27.35 -2.44
CA PHE A 52 1.03 26.87 -2.82
C PHE A 52 2.02 28.02 -3.06
N SER A 53 1.58 29.12 -3.68
CA SER A 53 2.44 30.29 -3.90
C SER A 53 2.85 30.95 -2.60
N GLY A 54 1.93 31.10 -1.65
CA GLY A 54 2.23 31.66 -0.35
C GLY A 54 3.11 30.73 0.49
N ALA A 55 2.92 29.41 0.39
CA ALA A 55 3.78 28.42 1.03
C ALA A 55 5.21 28.50 0.49
N ILE A 56 5.39 28.57 -0.83
CA ILE A 56 6.70 28.75 -1.48
C ILE A 56 7.40 30.01 -0.97
N ALA A 57 6.69 31.13 -0.88
CA ALA A 57 7.24 32.39 -0.38
C ALA A 57 7.70 32.27 1.09
N SER A 58 6.87 31.67 1.95
CA SER A 58 7.20 31.46 3.36
C SER A 58 8.39 30.51 3.55
N PHE A 59 8.44 29.38 2.84
CA PHE A 59 9.60 28.50 2.90
C PHE A 59 10.86 29.15 2.34
N THR A 60 10.74 30.01 1.33
CA THR A 60 11.89 30.77 0.80
C THR A 60 12.44 31.73 1.83
N GLN A 61 11.59 32.41 2.60
CA GLN A 61 12.02 33.22 3.73
C GLN A 61 12.68 32.37 4.83
N ALA A 62 12.11 31.21 5.16
CA ALA A 62 12.70 30.28 6.12
C ALA A 62 14.11 29.82 5.69
N LEU A 63 14.29 29.48 4.40
CA LEU A 63 15.57 29.06 3.82
C LEU A 63 16.57 30.21 3.66
N THR A 64 16.08 31.45 3.53
CA THR A 64 16.95 32.64 3.54
C THR A 64 17.55 32.85 4.93
N ALA A 65 16.77 32.58 5.98
CA ALA A 65 17.22 32.67 7.37
C ALA A 65 18.05 31.46 7.82
N ASN A 66 17.71 30.25 7.37
CA ASN A 66 18.47 29.03 7.61
C ASN A 66 18.61 28.19 6.32
N PRO A 67 19.69 28.41 5.53
CA PRO A 67 19.95 27.66 4.30
C PRO A 67 20.25 26.18 4.49
N ASN A 68 20.46 25.70 5.73
CA ASN A 68 20.76 24.31 6.02
C ASN A 68 19.51 23.52 6.49
N ASN A 69 18.31 24.11 6.40
CA ASN A 69 17.08 23.42 6.74
C ASN A 69 16.64 22.49 5.60
N ALA A 70 17.06 21.23 5.66
CA ALA A 70 16.72 20.20 4.67
C ALA A 70 15.20 19.97 4.55
N GLU A 71 14.48 20.03 5.68
CA GLU A 71 13.03 19.87 5.73
C GLU A 71 12.28 21.02 5.05
N ALA A 72 12.74 22.27 5.22
CA ALA A 72 12.17 23.42 4.50
C ALA A 72 12.35 23.30 2.98
N TYR A 73 13.48 22.77 2.49
CA TYR A 73 13.64 22.42 1.07
C TYR A 73 12.64 21.35 0.63
N LEU A 74 12.48 20.29 1.41
CA LEU A 74 11.52 19.21 1.11
C LEU A 74 10.08 19.71 0.98
N TYR A 75 9.61 20.53 1.92
CA TYR A 75 8.24 21.05 1.87
C TYR A 75 8.05 22.15 0.83
N ARG A 76 9.09 22.92 0.53
CA ARG A 76 9.06 23.86 -0.60
C ARG A 76 8.99 23.11 -1.94
N ALA A 77 9.72 22.00 -2.07
CA ALA A 77 9.61 21.12 -3.24
C ALA A 77 8.21 20.53 -3.41
N LEU A 78 7.57 20.11 -2.31
CA LEU A 78 6.17 19.68 -2.33
C LEU A 78 5.24 20.80 -2.80
N ALA A 79 5.43 22.04 -2.29
CA ALA A 79 4.65 23.19 -2.73
C ALA A 79 4.85 23.51 -4.22
N TYR A 80 6.10 23.49 -4.71
CA TYR A 80 6.43 23.64 -6.13
C TYR A 80 5.76 22.56 -6.99
N GLN A 81 5.82 21.29 -6.58
CA GLN A 81 5.16 20.19 -7.29
C GLN A 81 3.65 20.42 -7.39
N ARG A 82 3.00 20.85 -6.31
CA ARG A 82 1.55 21.12 -6.29
C ARG A 82 1.17 22.35 -7.12
N ALA A 83 2.12 23.28 -7.31
CA ALA A 83 2.01 24.39 -8.24
C ALA A 83 2.36 24.02 -9.71
N ASN A 84 2.70 22.76 -10.00
CA ASN A 84 3.20 22.25 -11.30
C ASN A 84 4.56 22.80 -11.74
N ASP A 85 5.35 23.36 -10.81
CA ASP A 85 6.74 23.74 -11.05
C ASP A 85 7.66 22.55 -10.73
N TYR A 86 7.75 21.62 -11.67
CA TYR A 86 8.50 20.38 -11.51
C TYR A 86 10.02 20.61 -11.48
N GLU A 87 10.52 21.66 -12.12
CA GLU A 87 11.95 21.97 -12.18
C GLU A 87 12.44 22.46 -10.82
N SER A 88 11.75 23.45 -10.23
CA SER A 88 12.08 23.95 -8.89
C SER A 88 11.90 22.86 -7.83
N ALA A 89 10.85 22.04 -7.94
CA ALA A 89 10.65 20.90 -7.03
C ALA A 89 11.82 19.92 -7.07
N LEU A 90 12.30 19.55 -8.26
CA LEU A 90 13.44 18.66 -8.43
C LEU A 90 14.71 19.22 -7.79
N ALA A 91 14.98 20.52 -8.00
CA ALA A 91 16.15 21.20 -7.44
C ALA A 91 16.12 21.24 -5.90
N ASP A 92 14.97 21.52 -5.31
CA ASP A 92 14.82 21.56 -3.85
C ASP A 92 14.90 20.17 -3.23
N PHE A 93 14.31 19.15 -3.85
CA PHE A 93 14.45 17.76 -3.41
C PHE A 93 15.93 17.31 -3.40
N LYS A 94 16.70 17.66 -4.43
CA LYS A 94 18.15 17.40 -4.46
C LYS A 94 18.89 18.16 -3.35
N SER A 95 18.49 19.40 -3.07
CA SER A 95 19.08 20.19 -1.99
C SER A 95 18.82 19.57 -0.62
N ALA A 96 17.62 19.04 -0.39
CA ALA A 96 17.29 18.30 0.82
C ALA A 96 18.14 17.03 1.00
N LEU A 97 18.27 16.21 -0.06
CA LEU A 97 19.11 15.00 -0.03
C LEU A 97 20.58 15.30 0.28
N ARG A 98 21.08 16.42 -0.22
CA ARG A 98 22.45 16.87 0.05
C ARG A 98 22.66 17.29 1.51
N LEU A 99 21.63 17.88 2.13
CA LEU A 99 21.72 18.39 3.50
C LEU A 99 21.43 17.32 4.55
N ASP A 100 20.55 16.37 4.27
CA ASP A 100 20.22 15.27 5.16
C ASP A 100 20.09 13.96 4.38
N THR A 101 21.05 13.07 4.62
CA THR A 101 21.13 11.75 3.99
C THR A 101 20.04 10.81 4.47
N SER A 102 19.31 11.13 5.55
CA SER A 102 18.20 10.34 6.03
C SER A 102 17.03 10.29 5.04
N TYR A 103 16.98 11.23 4.08
CA TYR A 103 16.01 11.24 2.97
C TYR A 103 16.38 10.34 1.78
N SER A 104 17.54 9.68 1.83
CA SER A 104 17.98 8.77 0.76
C SER A 104 17.11 7.53 0.66
N ASP A 105 16.69 7.02 1.83
CA ASP A 105 15.82 5.85 1.96
C ASP A 105 14.36 6.23 1.67
N PRO A 106 13.75 5.72 0.59
CA PRO A 106 12.37 6.05 0.25
C PRO A 106 11.38 5.67 1.35
N ILE A 107 11.59 4.53 2.01
CA ILE A 107 10.64 3.96 2.95
C ILE A 107 10.65 4.83 4.20
N LYS A 108 11.83 5.04 4.79
CA LYS A 108 11.98 5.89 5.98
C LYS A 108 11.53 7.34 5.73
N THR A 109 11.75 7.85 4.52
CA THR A 109 11.29 9.21 4.18
C THR A 109 9.77 9.30 4.18
N VAL A 110 9.07 8.33 3.57
CA VAL A 110 7.59 8.32 3.56
C VAL A 110 7.02 7.97 4.93
N GLU A 111 7.68 7.15 5.72
CA GLU A 111 7.28 6.89 7.12
C GLU A 111 7.31 8.15 7.98
N ARG A 112 8.31 9.03 7.77
CA ARG A 112 8.41 10.31 8.47
C ARG A 112 7.54 11.41 7.88
N HIS A 113 7.35 11.39 6.55
CA HIS A 113 6.59 12.39 5.79
C HIS A 113 5.57 11.71 4.85
N PRO A 114 4.44 11.21 5.38
CA PRO A 114 3.46 10.43 4.60
C PRO A 114 2.90 11.16 3.37
N GLU A 115 2.79 12.49 3.43
CA GLU A 115 2.37 13.36 2.34
C GLU A 115 3.25 13.23 1.09
N PHE A 116 4.49 12.74 1.24
CA PHE A 116 5.41 12.57 0.12
C PHE A 116 5.11 11.35 -0.75
N ASN A 117 4.22 10.47 -0.29
CA ASN A 117 3.68 9.43 -1.15
C ASN A 117 3.06 10.00 -2.44
N SER A 118 2.44 11.20 -2.36
CA SER A 118 1.86 11.89 -3.52
C SER A 118 2.89 12.41 -4.54
N VAL A 119 4.14 12.63 -4.12
CA VAL A 119 5.24 13.15 -4.95
C VAL A 119 6.35 12.12 -5.15
N TYR A 120 6.09 10.85 -4.81
CA TYR A 120 7.05 9.76 -4.87
C TYR A 120 7.79 9.69 -6.22
N ARG A 121 7.08 9.91 -7.33
CA ARG A 121 7.66 9.86 -8.68
C ARG A 121 8.72 10.94 -8.91
N ILE A 122 8.40 12.21 -8.65
CA ILE A 122 9.37 13.30 -8.84
C ILE A 122 10.53 13.20 -7.84
N PHE A 123 10.25 12.81 -6.59
CA PHE A 123 11.29 12.67 -5.59
C PHE A 123 12.23 11.49 -5.87
N LYS A 124 11.70 10.40 -6.45
CA LYS A 124 12.52 9.32 -7.02
C LYS A 124 13.44 9.84 -8.14
N THR A 125 12.93 10.65 -9.07
CA THR A 125 13.76 11.27 -10.12
C THR A 125 14.88 12.13 -9.53
N ALA A 126 14.56 12.94 -8.51
CA ALA A 126 15.55 13.75 -7.78
C ALA A 126 16.68 12.88 -7.19
N ARG A 127 16.32 11.77 -6.53
CA ARG A 127 17.30 10.82 -5.96
C ARG A 127 18.19 10.20 -7.02
N ILE A 128 17.63 9.74 -8.14
CA ILE A 128 18.43 9.13 -9.22
C ILE A 128 19.45 10.14 -9.77
N GLN A 129 19.04 11.40 -10.00
CA GLN A 129 19.95 12.45 -10.47
C GLN A 129 21.01 12.81 -9.44
N TYR A 130 20.61 13.05 -8.19
CA TYR A 130 21.52 13.38 -7.10
C TYR A 130 22.60 12.30 -6.92
N PHE A 131 22.21 11.02 -6.85
CA PHE A 131 23.19 9.94 -6.68
C PHE A 131 24.03 9.70 -7.94
N THR A 132 23.52 10.03 -9.12
CA THR A 132 24.35 9.98 -10.34
C THR A 132 25.46 11.03 -10.28
N GLU A 133 25.14 12.27 -9.91
CA GLU A 133 26.13 13.34 -9.72
C GLU A 133 27.12 13.02 -8.58
N ALA A 134 26.64 12.41 -7.48
CA ALA A 134 27.49 11.98 -6.38
C ALA A 134 28.50 10.90 -6.82
N ILE A 135 28.07 9.93 -7.63
CA ILE A 135 28.94 8.88 -8.19
C ILE A 135 29.96 9.46 -9.18
N GLU A 136 29.57 10.46 -9.98
CA GLU A 136 30.51 11.14 -10.88
C GLU A 136 31.61 11.87 -10.12
N GLN A 137 31.29 12.45 -8.96
CA GLN A 137 32.26 13.12 -8.08
C GLN A 137 33.11 12.13 -7.27
N ASN A 138 32.50 11.03 -6.82
CA ASN A 138 33.14 9.98 -6.05
C ASN A 138 32.71 8.58 -6.54
N PRO A 139 33.47 7.97 -7.48
CA PRO A 139 33.16 6.66 -8.03
C PRO A 139 33.24 5.49 -7.03
N ASP A 140 33.73 5.71 -5.81
CA ASP A 140 33.80 4.70 -4.75
C ASP A 140 32.72 4.93 -3.65
N ASP A 141 31.75 5.82 -3.87
CA ASP A 141 30.61 6.03 -2.96
C ASP A 141 29.59 4.88 -3.07
N ALA A 142 29.84 3.82 -2.30
CA ALA A 142 28.94 2.68 -2.21
C ALA A 142 27.51 3.06 -1.77
N GLN A 143 27.34 4.10 -0.95
CA GLN A 143 26.02 4.54 -0.49
C GLN A 143 25.23 5.19 -1.63
N ALA A 144 25.89 5.99 -2.47
CA ALA A 144 25.27 6.57 -3.65
C ALA A 144 24.83 5.50 -4.66
N TYR A 145 25.67 4.49 -4.92
CA TYR A 145 25.27 3.32 -5.72
C TYR A 145 24.06 2.61 -5.11
N PHE A 146 24.08 2.35 -3.80
CA PHE A 146 23.01 1.65 -3.10
C PHE A 146 21.66 2.37 -3.27
N TYR A 147 21.57 3.65 -2.94
CA TYR A 147 20.30 4.38 -3.01
C TYR A 147 19.86 4.72 -4.44
N ARG A 148 20.80 4.83 -5.39
CA ARG A 148 20.46 4.88 -6.82
C ARG A 148 19.84 3.57 -7.29
N GLY A 149 20.42 2.43 -6.90
CA GLY A 149 19.89 1.10 -7.18
C GLY A 149 18.48 0.89 -6.62
N ILE A 150 18.26 1.25 -5.35
CA ILE A 150 16.92 1.23 -4.71
C ILE A 150 15.91 2.05 -5.51
N SER A 151 16.31 3.22 -6.00
CA SER A 151 15.43 4.11 -6.77
C SER A 151 15.12 3.57 -8.18
N ARG A 152 16.04 2.80 -8.78
CA ARG A 152 15.90 2.23 -10.13
C ARG A 152 15.12 0.92 -10.19
N LYS A 153 15.15 0.09 -9.15
CA LYS A 153 14.77 -1.35 -9.19
C LYS A 153 13.45 -1.71 -9.90
N ASN A 154 12.42 -0.86 -9.84
CA ASN A 154 11.11 -1.15 -10.43
C ASN A 154 10.98 -0.75 -11.92
N GLU A 155 11.84 0.13 -12.44
CA GLU A 155 11.76 0.66 -13.82
C GLU A 155 13.00 0.31 -14.65
N ASP A 156 14.16 0.23 -13.99
CA ASP A 156 15.45 -0.13 -14.57
C ASP A 156 16.10 -1.18 -13.68
N ASN A 157 15.59 -2.41 -13.77
CA ASN A 157 16.10 -3.53 -12.98
C ASN A 157 17.57 -3.85 -13.34
N GLN A 158 17.98 -3.68 -14.59
CA GLN A 158 19.36 -3.92 -15.02
C GLN A 158 20.32 -2.89 -14.41
N GLY A 159 19.96 -1.60 -14.42
CA GLY A 159 20.74 -0.55 -13.76
C GLY A 159 20.81 -0.75 -12.24
N ALA A 160 19.72 -1.18 -11.61
CA ALA A 160 19.74 -1.51 -10.18
C ALA A 160 20.68 -2.68 -9.85
N LEU A 161 20.67 -3.76 -10.65
CA LEU A 161 21.59 -4.89 -10.50
C LEU A 161 23.06 -4.48 -10.64
N ALA A 162 23.37 -3.60 -11.60
CA ALA A 162 24.72 -3.08 -11.78
C ALA A 162 25.17 -2.22 -10.59
N ASP A 163 24.26 -1.39 -10.07
CA ASP A 163 24.50 -0.57 -8.88
C ASP A 163 24.77 -1.45 -7.65
N PHE A 164 23.89 -2.40 -7.32
CA PHE A 164 24.10 -3.30 -6.17
C PHE A 164 25.34 -4.19 -6.31
N THR A 165 25.69 -4.61 -7.54
CA THR A 165 26.95 -5.32 -7.80
C THR A 165 28.16 -4.45 -7.46
N THR A 166 28.09 -3.16 -7.76
CA THR A 166 29.14 -2.21 -7.40
C THR A 166 29.21 -1.99 -5.89
N VAL A 167 28.08 -1.91 -5.19
CA VAL A 167 28.03 -1.86 -3.72
C VAL A 167 28.72 -3.08 -3.12
N ILE A 168 28.41 -4.29 -3.59
CA ILE A 168 29.02 -5.53 -3.09
C ILE A 168 30.53 -5.56 -3.37
N ARG A 169 30.98 -5.04 -4.51
CA ARG A 169 32.42 -4.92 -4.82
C ARG A 169 33.13 -3.98 -3.83
N LEU A 170 32.52 -2.84 -3.51
CA LEU A 170 33.08 -1.83 -2.60
C LEU A 170 32.95 -2.24 -1.13
N GLN A 171 31.88 -2.95 -0.79
CA GLN A 171 31.52 -3.37 0.57
C GLN A 171 31.07 -4.84 0.58
N PRO A 172 32.02 -5.80 0.56
CA PRO A 172 31.70 -7.23 0.44
C PRO A 172 30.92 -7.83 1.60
N ASN A 173 30.80 -7.12 2.74
CA ASN A 173 30.05 -7.54 3.92
C ASN A 173 28.70 -6.80 4.07
N ASN A 174 28.24 -6.08 3.03
CA ASN A 174 26.97 -5.37 3.07
C ASN A 174 25.80 -6.33 2.79
N ALA A 175 25.19 -6.87 3.86
CA ALA A 175 24.08 -7.82 3.79
C ALA A 175 22.88 -7.28 2.99
N GLU A 176 22.55 -6.00 3.18
CA GLU A 176 21.44 -5.34 2.49
C GLU A 176 21.68 -5.25 0.98
N ALA A 177 22.92 -5.03 0.53
CA ALA A 177 23.26 -5.01 -0.89
C ALA A 177 23.06 -6.38 -1.55
N TYR A 178 23.42 -7.47 -0.87
CA TYR A 178 23.11 -8.82 -1.33
C TYR A 178 21.59 -9.06 -1.36
N LEU A 179 20.86 -8.68 -0.30
CA LEU A 179 19.41 -8.82 -0.26
C LEU A 179 18.75 -8.11 -1.45
N GLN A 180 19.08 -6.83 -1.69
CA GLN A 180 18.46 -6.05 -2.76
C GLN A 180 18.86 -6.56 -4.15
N ARG A 181 20.11 -7.01 -4.34
CA ARG A 181 20.51 -7.66 -5.60
C ARG A 181 19.75 -8.95 -5.84
N GLY A 182 19.62 -9.81 -4.82
CA GLY A 182 18.86 -11.05 -4.90
C GLY A 182 17.39 -10.81 -5.21
N LEU A 183 16.75 -9.84 -4.54
CA LEU A 183 15.36 -9.44 -4.82
C LEU A 183 15.15 -8.99 -6.27
N SER A 184 16.10 -8.26 -6.85
CA SER A 184 16.07 -7.86 -8.26
C SER A 184 16.25 -9.02 -9.25
N GLN A 185 16.76 -10.18 -8.81
CA GLN A 185 16.97 -11.38 -9.63
C GLN A 185 15.87 -12.43 -9.49
N THR A 186 15.02 -12.34 -8.45
CA THR A 186 14.02 -13.36 -8.08
C THR A 186 13.25 -13.96 -9.27
N TYR A 187 12.80 -13.12 -10.20
CA TYR A 187 11.98 -13.53 -11.35
C TYR A 187 12.77 -13.90 -12.60
N SER A 188 14.04 -13.52 -12.71
CA SER A 188 14.90 -13.79 -13.88
C SER A 188 15.85 -14.96 -13.67
N ASP A 189 16.38 -15.11 -12.46
CA ASP A 189 17.36 -16.12 -12.08
C ASP A 189 17.24 -16.42 -10.58
N SER A 190 16.33 -17.33 -10.24
CA SER A 190 16.05 -17.67 -8.84
C SER A 190 17.24 -18.35 -8.15
N GLU A 191 18.15 -19.00 -8.88
CA GLU A 191 19.35 -19.61 -8.30
C GLU A 191 20.33 -18.55 -7.81
N LYS A 192 20.60 -17.52 -8.64
CA LYS A 192 21.42 -16.38 -8.21
C LYS A 192 20.76 -15.59 -7.08
N ALA A 193 19.45 -15.40 -7.16
CA ALA A 193 18.70 -14.74 -6.09
C ALA A 193 18.86 -15.46 -4.75
N LEU A 194 18.73 -16.79 -4.74
CA LEU A 194 18.94 -17.61 -3.54
C LEU A 194 20.38 -17.53 -3.02
N ALA A 195 21.38 -17.53 -3.90
CA ALA A 195 22.78 -17.39 -3.50
C ALA A 195 23.04 -16.06 -2.77
N ASP A 196 22.53 -14.96 -3.32
CA ASP A 196 22.67 -13.64 -2.71
C ASP A 196 21.89 -13.53 -1.39
N ILE A 197 20.66 -14.02 -1.33
CA ILE A 197 19.86 -13.97 -0.10
C ILE A 197 20.48 -14.86 0.99
N ASN A 198 21.06 -16.01 0.63
CA ASN A 198 21.80 -16.84 1.57
C ASN A 198 23.01 -16.11 2.15
N GLU A 199 23.72 -15.35 1.33
CA GLU A 199 24.85 -14.54 1.78
C GLU A 199 24.39 -13.38 2.68
N ALA A 200 23.26 -12.72 2.35
CA ALA A 200 22.64 -11.71 3.21
C ALA A 200 22.30 -12.28 4.61
N ILE A 201 21.69 -13.47 4.67
CA ILE A 201 21.38 -14.17 5.93
C ILE A 201 22.66 -14.58 6.68
N ARG A 202 23.71 -15.01 5.96
CA ARG A 202 25.00 -15.38 6.57
C ARG A 202 25.67 -14.16 7.22
N LEU A 203 25.64 -13.02 6.55
CA LEU A 203 26.21 -11.75 7.02
C LEU A 203 25.37 -11.15 8.16
N GLN A 204 24.05 -11.26 8.08
CA GLN A 204 23.11 -10.73 9.05
C GLN A 204 22.00 -11.76 9.38
N PRO A 205 22.24 -12.65 10.36
CA PRO A 205 21.29 -13.73 10.71
C PRO A 205 19.99 -13.25 11.38
N ASP A 206 19.88 -11.98 11.76
CA ASP A 206 18.71 -11.38 12.38
C ASP A 206 17.91 -10.49 11.41
N HIS A 207 18.08 -10.66 10.09
CA HIS A 207 17.43 -9.86 9.06
C HIS A 207 16.08 -10.47 8.61
N PRO A 208 14.92 -9.96 9.08
CA PRO A 208 13.61 -10.59 8.80
C PRO A 208 13.25 -10.62 7.31
N GLU A 209 13.63 -9.60 6.55
CA GLU A 209 13.35 -9.46 5.12
C GLU A 209 14.12 -10.48 4.30
N ALA A 210 15.34 -10.84 4.69
CA ALA A 210 16.13 -11.84 3.97
C ALA A 210 15.51 -13.24 4.08
N TYR A 211 15.04 -13.62 5.28
CA TYR A 211 14.26 -14.86 5.45
C TYR A 211 12.94 -14.81 4.68
N PHE A 212 12.24 -13.67 4.72
CA PHE A 212 11.00 -13.51 3.95
C PHE A 212 11.23 -13.69 2.44
N ALA A 213 12.26 -13.05 1.90
CA ALA A 213 12.63 -13.12 0.50
C ALA A 213 12.97 -14.57 0.08
N ARG A 214 13.77 -15.27 0.87
CA ARG A 214 14.12 -16.68 0.60
C ARG A 214 12.88 -17.58 0.64
N GLY A 215 12.04 -17.40 1.67
CA GLY A 215 10.77 -18.11 1.80
C GLY A 215 9.84 -17.86 0.60
N GLN A 216 9.75 -16.63 0.10
CA GLN A 216 8.98 -16.31 -1.10
C GLN A 216 9.50 -17.02 -2.36
N ILE A 217 10.82 -17.07 -2.57
CA ILE A 217 11.41 -17.81 -3.70
C ILE A 217 11.03 -19.29 -3.61
N TYR A 218 11.09 -19.88 -2.41
CA TYR A 218 10.64 -21.26 -2.20
C TYR A 218 9.15 -21.44 -2.50
N VAL A 219 8.28 -20.50 -2.09
CA VAL A 219 6.85 -20.54 -2.46
C VAL A 219 6.65 -20.48 -3.97
N LEU A 220 7.35 -19.58 -4.68
CA LEU A 220 7.26 -19.45 -6.14
C LEU A 220 7.70 -20.73 -6.87
N SER A 221 8.71 -21.43 -6.33
CA SER A 221 9.16 -22.73 -6.85
C SER A 221 8.29 -23.93 -6.41
N GLY A 222 7.24 -23.70 -5.62
CA GLY A 222 6.37 -24.75 -5.07
C GLY A 222 6.95 -25.53 -3.89
N ASN A 223 8.15 -25.16 -3.40
CA ASN A 223 8.83 -25.84 -2.31
C ASN A 223 8.37 -25.34 -0.93
N LEU A 224 7.09 -25.55 -0.63
CA LEU A 224 6.44 -25.02 0.59
C LEU A 224 7.08 -25.52 1.89
N THR A 225 7.67 -26.73 1.87
CA THR A 225 8.35 -27.33 3.03
C THR A 225 9.60 -26.54 3.41
N GLN A 226 10.35 -26.02 2.44
CA GLN A 226 11.48 -25.14 2.70
C GLN A 226 11.06 -23.71 3.01
N ALA A 227 9.95 -23.24 2.41
CA ALA A 227 9.44 -21.90 2.66
C ALA A 227 8.99 -21.68 4.12
N LEU A 228 8.28 -22.65 4.71
CA LEU A 228 7.67 -22.49 6.03
C LEU A 228 8.65 -22.02 7.14
N PRO A 229 9.80 -22.68 7.38
CA PRO A 229 10.71 -22.27 8.45
C PRO A 229 11.29 -20.86 8.24
N ASP A 230 11.49 -20.45 7.00
CA ASP A 230 11.97 -19.11 6.66
C ASP A 230 10.91 -18.05 6.91
N ILE A 231 9.67 -18.30 6.50
CA ILE A 231 8.55 -17.39 6.79
C ILE A 231 8.32 -17.30 8.30
N GLU A 232 8.45 -18.40 9.05
CA GLU A 232 8.37 -18.38 10.51
C GLU A 232 9.53 -17.61 11.16
N ALA A 233 10.75 -17.74 10.64
CA ALA A 233 11.89 -16.95 11.09
C ALA A 233 11.67 -15.46 10.88
N SER A 234 11.17 -15.08 9.69
CA SER A 234 10.81 -13.69 9.40
C SER A 234 9.77 -13.15 10.37
N ILE A 235 8.70 -13.91 10.68
CA ILE A 235 7.66 -13.50 11.64
C ILE A 235 8.21 -13.38 13.06
N ARG A 236 9.12 -14.29 13.48
CA ARG A 236 9.76 -14.20 14.80
C ARG A 236 10.61 -12.93 14.95
N LEU A 237 11.30 -12.54 13.89
CA LEU A 237 12.18 -11.37 13.86
C LEU A 237 11.38 -10.06 13.66
N ASN A 238 10.28 -10.09 12.91
CA ASN A 238 9.37 -8.96 12.69
C ASN A 238 7.92 -9.41 12.80
N THR A 239 7.35 -9.24 13.99
CA THR A 239 5.97 -9.64 14.30
C THR A 239 4.90 -8.75 13.67
N THR A 240 5.29 -7.67 13.00
CA THR A 240 4.41 -6.67 12.40
C THR A 240 4.38 -6.72 10.87
N ASN A 241 4.98 -7.74 10.24
CA ASN A 241 4.92 -7.93 8.79
C ASN A 241 3.64 -8.70 8.37
N PRO A 242 2.57 -8.03 7.90
CA PRO A 242 1.34 -8.71 7.47
C PRO A 242 1.55 -9.65 6.29
N ASP A 243 2.50 -9.38 5.40
CA ASP A 243 2.72 -10.19 4.21
C ASP A 243 3.33 -11.56 4.58
N ALA A 244 4.18 -11.60 5.61
CA ALA A 244 4.69 -12.85 6.16
C ALA A 244 3.58 -13.73 6.76
N TYR A 245 2.63 -13.15 7.52
CA TYR A 245 1.46 -13.89 7.99
C TYR A 245 0.58 -14.37 6.84
N GLY A 246 0.36 -13.54 5.81
CA GLY A 246 -0.40 -13.93 4.62
C GLY A 246 0.22 -15.13 3.89
N VAL A 247 1.54 -15.12 3.70
CA VAL A 247 2.26 -16.26 3.10
C VAL A 247 2.19 -17.49 4.00
N ARG A 248 2.38 -17.35 5.32
CA ARG A 248 2.27 -18.51 6.23
C ARG A 248 0.86 -19.09 6.26
N SER A 249 -0.17 -18.24 6.20
CA SER A 249 -1.55 -18.70 6.06
C SER A 249 -1.74 -19.55 4.82
N HIS A 250 -1.19 -19.12 3.68
CA HIS A 250 -1.27 -19.89 2.44
C HIS A 250 -0.59 -21.25 2.56
N ILE A 251 0.64 -21.27 3.12
CA ILE A 251 1.40 -22.51 3.33
C ILE A 251 0.65 -23.46 4.28
N ARG A 252 0.15 -22.96 5.41
CA ARG A 252 -0.62 -23.75 6.39
C ARG A 252 -1.88 -24.34 5.78
N HIS A 253 -2.61 -23.56 4.99
CA HIS A 253 -3.78 -24.06 4.26
C HIS A 253 -3.41 -25.21 3.32
N LYS A 254 -2.32 -25.08 2.56
CA LYS A 254 -1.82 -26.16 1.69
C LYS A 254 -1.38 -27.41 2.44
N PHE A 255 -0.92 -27.26 3.69
CA PHE A 255 -0.60 -28.38 4.58
C PHE A 255 -1.80 -28.90 5.39
N GLY A 256 -2.99 -28.34 5.19
CA GLY A 256 -4.21 -28.75 5.88
C GLY A 256 -4.37 -28.19 7.30
N ASP A 257 -3.46 -27.33 7.75
CA ASP A 257 -3.60 -26.56 9.00
C ASP A 257 -4.53 -25.35 8.77
N ILE A 258 -5.81 -25.65 8.57
CA ILE A 258 -6.84 -24.63 8.35
C ILE A 258 -7.00 -23.71 9.58
N PRO A 259 -7.01 -24.20 10.84
CA PRO A 259 -7.07 -23.33 12.02
C PRO A 259 -5.89 -22.35 12.11
N GLY A 260 -4.67 -22.80 11.82
CA GLY A 260 -3.48 -21.94 11.80
C GLY A 260 -3.53 -20.92 10.66
N ALA A 261 -4.07 -21.27 9.50
CA ALA A 261 -4.29 -20.34 8.40
C ALA A 261 -5.32 -19.26 8.75
N ILE A 262 -6.43 -19.63 9.40
CA ILE A 262 -7.44 -18.69 9.92
C ILE A 262 -6.81 -17.71 10.92
N ALA A 263 -5.99 -18.21 11.85
CA ALA A 263 -5.31 -17.38 12.84
C ALA A 263 -4.33 -16.38 12.19
N ASP A 264 -3.59 -16.81 11.17
CA ASP A 264 -2.69 -15.94 10.42
C ASP A 264 -3.46 -14.87 9.63
N LEU A 265 -4.56 -15.22 8.95
CA LEU A 265 -5.41 -14.21 8.29
C LEU A 265 -6.00 -13.21 9.30
N ALA A 266 -6.36 -13.65 10.51
CA ALA A 266 -6.78 -12.74 11.57
C ALA A 266 -5.67 -11.74 11.95
N GLN A 267 -4.41 -12.17 11.92
CA GLN A 267 -3.26 -11.27 12.12
C GLN A 267 -3.11 -10.27 10.98
N VAL A 268 -3.23 -10.71 9.72
CA VAL A 268 -3.18 -9.80 8.56
C VAL A 268 -4.28 -8.74 8.66
N ILE A 269 -5.52 -9.13 8.96
CA ILE A 269 -6.65 -8.20 9.12
C ILE A 269 -6.38 -7.16 10.21
N ARG A 270 -5.76 -7.57 11.33
CA ARG A 270 -5.41 -6.66 12.42
C ARG A 270 -4.34 -5.64 12.02
N LEU A 271 -3.36 -6.07 11.21
CA LEU A 271 -2.24 -5.24 10.77
C LEU A 271 -2.60 -4.34 9.57
N LYS A 272 -3.53 -4.75 8.71
CA LYS A 272 -4.00 -4.02 7.52
C LYS A 272 -5.53 -3.86 7.51
N PRO A 273 -6.11 -3.05 8.42
CA PRO A 273 -7.57 -2.90 8.52
C PRO A 273 -8.19 -2.20 7.30
N ASP A 274 -7.41 -1.41 6.56
CA ASP A 274 -7.77 -0.72 5.32
C ASP A 274 -7.99 -1.69 4.13
N GLN A 275 -7.30 -2.84 4.13
CA GLN A 275 -7.40 -3.87 3.09
C GLN A 275 -8.20 -5.10 3.56
N ALA A 276 -8.96 -4.97 4.64
CA ALA A 276 -9.57 -6.10 5.32
C ALA A 276 -10.67 -6.81 4.51
N ALA A 277 -11.34 -6.14 3.56
CA ALA A 277 -12.50 -6.70 2.86
C ALA A 277 -12.20 -8.04 2.14
N GLY A 278 -11.10 -8.10 1.38
CA GLY A 278 -10.67 -9.32 0.70
C GLY A 278 -10.20 -10.39 1.69
N LEU A 279 -9.51 -9.97 2.76
CA LEU A 279 -8.99 -10.86 3.79
C LEU A 279 -10.12 -11.55 4.60
N TYR A 280 -11.19 -10.83 4.92
CA TYR A 280 -12.39 -11.41 5.52
C TYR A 280 -13.02 -12.45 4.60
N THR A 281 -13.09 -12.20 3.29
CA THR A 281 -13.62 -13.18 2.34
C THR A 281 -12.74 -14.43 2.32
N ASN A 282 -11.42 -14.29 2.23
CA ASN A 282 -10.50 -15.43 2.25
C ASN A 282 -10.65 -16.25 3.54
N ARG A 283 -10.80 -15.59 4.70
CA ARG A 283 -10.99 -16.29 5.98
C ARG A 283 -12.36 -16.95 6.08
N ALA A 284 -13.41 -16.33 5.53
CA ALA A 284 -14.73 -16.94 5.41
C ALA A 284 -14.71 -18.25 4.60
N GLU A 285 -13.96 -18.29 3.49
CA GLU A 285 -13.81 -19.52 2.70
C GLU A 285 -13.13 -20.63 3.51
N LEU A 286 -12.11 -20.32 4.32
CA LEU A 286 -11.52 -21.29 5.24
C LEU A 286 -12.51 -21.79 6.30
N TYR A 287 -13.36 -20.90 6.83
CA TYR A 287 -14.44 -21.29 7.73
C TYR A 287 -15.47 -22.21 7.03
N LEU A 288 -15.77 -21.99 5.75
CA LEU A 288 -16.63 -22.90 4.97
C LEU A 288 -16.02 -24.30 4.83
N GLU A 289 -14.71 -24.41 4.63
CA GLU A 289 -14.01 -25.69 4.53
C GLU A 289 -14.15 -26.52 5.82
N ILE A 290 -14.06 -25.89 6.98
CA ILE A 290 -14.29 -26.54 8.29
C ILE A 290 -15.77 -26.56 8.70
N LYS A 291 -16.68 -26.13 7.82
CA LYS A 291 -18.14 -26.05 8.03
C LYS A 291 -18.56 -25.17 9.21
N ASP A 292 -17.72 -24.22 9.62
CA ASP A 292 -18.12 -23.16 10.55
C ASP A 292 -18.90 -22.08 9.79
N TYR A 293 -20.15 -22.41 9.48
CA TYR A 293 -21.03 -21.53 8.71
C TYR A 293 -21.36 -20.23 9.45
N GLN A 294 -21.32 -20.24 10.78
CA GLN A 294 -21.58 -19.04 11.58
C GLN A 294 -20.42 -18.04 11.44
N ALA A 295 -19.18 -18.51 11.59
CA ALA A 295 -18.00 -17.67 11.41
C ALA A 295 -17.86 -17.19 9.95
N ALA A 296 -18.10 -18.06 8.97
CA ALA A 296 -18.11 -17.68 7.56
C ALA A 296 -19.14 -16.56 7.27
N MET A 297 -20.37 -16.69 7.80
CA MET A 297 -21.41 -15.66 7.66
C MET A 297 -21.01 -14.32 8.28
N ALA A 298 -20.37 -14.35 9.45
CA ALA A 298 -19.87 -13.17 10.12
C ALA A 298 -18.77 -12.47 9.30
N ASP A 299 -17.83 -13.23 8.76
CA ASP A 299 -16.73 -12.70 7.95
C ASP A 299 -17.23 -12.15 6.60
N PHE A 300 -18.14 -12.83 5.90
CA PHE A 300 -18.74 -12.22 4.69
C PHE A 300 -19.47 -10.91 5.01
N THR A 301 -20.07 -10.80 6.20
CA THR A 301 -20.72 -9.56 6.64
C THR A 301 -19.70 -8.45 6.90
N GLN A 302 -18.55 -8.77 7.50
CA GLN A 302 -17.45 -7.80 7.62
C GLN A 302 -16.87 -7.43 6.26
N ALA A 303 -16.65 -8.39 5.36
CA ALA A 303 -16.17 -8.12 4.01
C ALA A 303 -17.04 -7.08 3.28
N ILE A 304 -18.37 -7.23 3.36
CA ILE A 304 -19.32 -6.25 2.80
C ILE A 304 -19.17 -4.89 3.48
N ARG A 305 -19.10 -4.84 4.82
CA ARG A 305 -18.94 -3.58 5.58
C ARG A 305 -17.66 -2.83 5.20
N TYR A 306 -16.55 -3.55 4.99
CA TYR A 306 -15.26 -2.96 4.65
C TYR A 306 -15.08 -2.68 3.16
N SER A 307 -15.95 -3.20 2.28
CA SER A 307 -15.80 -3.08 0.82
C SER A 307 -16.09 -1.69 0.23
N SER A 308 -16.45 -0.69 1.06
CA SER A 308 -16.88 0.66 0.68
C SER A 308 -18.04 0.73 -0.32
N ASP A 309 -19.16 1.32 0.10
CA ASP A 309 -20.24 1.67 -0.81
C ASP A 309 -19.76 2.80 -1.76
N VAL A 310 -19.51 2.44 -3.02
CA VAL A 310 -19.52 3.35 -4.20
C VAL A 310 -18.37 4.39 -4.27
N LYS A 311 -17.28 4.11 -5.02
CA LYS A 311 -16.94 4.80 -6.31
C LYS A 311 -15.53 4.61 -6.89
N ASP A 312 -14.53 4.09 -6.18
CA ASP A 312 -13.17 4.01 -6.73
C ASP A 312 -12.72 2.56 -7.00
N PHE A 313 -13.20 2.01 -8.11
CA PHE A 313 -12.69 0.75 -8.69
C PHE A 313 -11.21 0.86 -9.13
N ILE A 314 -10.65 2.07 -9.19
CA ILE A 314 -9.28 2.33 -9.66
C ILE A 314 -8.21 1.94 -8.61
N GLY A 315 -8.62 1.66 -7.37
CA GLY A 315 -7.69 1.43 -6.23
C GLY A 315 -7.37 -0.02 -5.86
N GLY A 316 -7.84 -1.04 -6.59
CA GLY A 316 -7.54 -2.45 -6.27
C GLY A 316 -8.27 -3.03 -5.05
N GLY A 317 -9.40 -2.44 -4.63
CA GLY A 317 -10.24 -2.96 -3.54
C GLY A 317 -11.04 -4.22 -3.93
N TYR A 318 -11.29 -5.11 -2.96
CA TYR A 318 -12.08 -6.33 -3.17
C TYR A 318 -13.52 -5.98 -3.59
N PRO A 319 -14.04 -6.48 -4.73
CA PRO A 319 -15.35 -6.06 -5.20
C PRO A 319 -16.49 -6.53 -4.28
N SER A 320 -17.26 -5.57 -3.75
CA SER A 320 -18.37 -5.83 -2.82
C SER A 320 -19.40 -6.85 -3.33
N TYR A 321 -19.63 -6.92 -4.65
CA TYR A 321 -20.54 -7.88 -5.26
C TYR A 321 -20.12 -9.34 -5.01
N MET A 322 -18.83 -9.63 -4.90
CA MET A 322 -18.35 -11.00 -4.62
C MET A 322 -18.74 -11.43 -3.21
N ALA A 323 -18.56 -10.57 -2.21
CA ALA A 323 -18.91 -10.86 -0.83
C ALA A 323 -20.43 -11.07 -0.66
N TYR A 324 -21.26 -10.25 -1.31
CA TYR A 324 -22.70 -10.49 -1.38
C TYR A 324 -23.04 -11.84 -2.01
N GLY A 325 -22.42 -12.19 -3.14
CA GLY A 325 -22.66 -13.47 -3.82
C GLY A 325 -22.28 -14.68 -2.98
N ARG A 326 -21.14 -14.64 -2.28
CA ARG A 326 -20.71 -15.71 -1.37
C ARG A 326 -21.64 -15.85 -0.17
N ARG A 327 -22.02 -14.74 0.46
CA ARG A 327 -22.98 -14.76 1.57
C ARG A 327 -24.36 -15.26 1.15
N ALA A 328 -24.83 -14.86 -0.02
CA ALA A 328 -26.09 -15.34 -0.60
C ALA A 328 -26.08 -16.85 -0.84
N ALA A 329 -24.99 -17.40 -1.38
CA ALA A 329 -24.83 -18.82 -1.60
C ALA A 329 -24.85 -19.61 -0.27
N LEU A 330 -24.16 -19.10 0.75
CA LEU A 330 -24.19 -19.70 2.09
C LEU A 330 -25.60 -19.65 2.70
N ARG A 331 -26.29 -18.51 2.62
CA ARG A 331 -27.69 -18.39 3.09
C ARG A 331 -28.61 -19.36 2.37
N TYR A 332 -28.46 -19.51 1.06
CA TYR A 332 -29.23 -20.47 0.28
C TYR A 332 -28.99 -21.92 0.75
N GLN A 333 -27.73 -22.29 1.00
CA GLN A 333 -27.36 -23.61 1.53
C GLN A 333 -27.97 -23.84 2.92
N LEU A 334 -28.00 -22.82 3.77
CA LEU A 334 -28.63 -22.83 5.09
C LEU A 334 -30.16 -22.67 5.05
N GLN A 335 -30.77 -22.70 3.86
CA GLN A 335 -32.21 -22.56 3.64
C GLN A 335 -32.79 -21.19 4.04
N ASP A 336 -31.95 -20.19 4.30
CA ASP A 336 -32.35 -18.79 4.40
C ASP A 336 -32.52 -18.18 3.00
N TYR A 337 -33.57 -18.63 2.31
CA TYR A 337 -33.85 -18.20 0.94
C TYR A 337 -34.19 -16.71 0.84
N ARG A 338 -34.84 -16.14 1.87
CA ARG A 338 -35.16 -14.71 1.91
C ARG A 338 -33.89 -13.86 2.01
N GLY A 339 -32.98 -14.22 2.91
CA GLY A 339 -31.70 -13.53 3.03
C GLY A 339 -30.80 -13.75 1.81
N ALA A 340 -30.85 -14.92 1.17
CA ALA A 340 -30.15 -15.17 -0.09
C ALA A 340 -30.65 -14.26 -1.22
N ILE A 341 -31.97 -14.11 -1.38
CA ILE A 341 -32.57 -13.19 -2.37
C ILE A 341 -32.14 -11.74 -2.09
N ALA A 342 -32.12 -11.32 -0.83
CA ALA A 342 -31.69 -9.97 -0.45
C ALA A 342 -30.23 -9.70 -0.86
N ASP A 343 -29.33 -10.64 -0.59
CA ASP A 343 -27.92 -10.51 -0.96
C ASP A 343 -27.69 -10.59 -2.47
N TYR A 344 -28.35 -11.52 -3.17
CA TYR A 344 -28.30 -11.57 -4.64
C TYR A 344 -28.83 -10.28 -5.28
N THR A 345 -29.83 -9.64 -4.66
CA THR A 345 -30.35 -8.35 -5.12
C THR A 345 -29.32 -7.23 -4.96
N GLN A 346 -28.60 -7.19 -3.83
CA GLN A 346 -27.51 -6.23 -3.66
C GLN A 346 -26.35 -6.53 -4.60
N MET A 347 -25.98 -7.80 -4.80
CA MET A 347 -24.97 -8.21 -5.77
C MET A 347 -25.30 -7.69 -7.18
N ILE A 348 -26.54 -7.87 -7.66
CA ILE A 348 -26.99 -7.32 -8.95
C ILE A 348 -26.83 -5.79 -8.99
N ARG A 349 -27.22 -5.10 -7.91
CA ARG A 349 -27.17 -3.63 -7.84
C ARG A 349 -25.75 -3.07 -7.91
N VAL A 350 -24.78 -3.75 -7.28
CA VAL A 350 -23.39 -3.27 -7.16
C VAL A 350 -22.43 -3.90 -8.17
N THR A 351 -22.91 -4.82 -9.02
CA THR A 351 -22.13 -5.34 -10.14
C THR A 351 -21.93 -4.23 -11.19
N PRO A 352 -20.68 -3.85 -11.53
CA PRO A 352 -20.45 -2.78 -12.49
C PRO A 352 -20.81 -3.25 -13.92
N LEU A 353 -21.37 -2.34 -14.73
CA LEU A 353 -21.80 -2.62 -16.09
C LEU A 353 -20.67 -2.30 -17.09
N GLY A 354 -20.30 -3.25 -17.94
CA GLY A 354 -19.28 -3.04 -19.00
C GLY A 354 -18.44 -4.27 -19.35
N SER A 355 -17.67 -4.17 -20.44
CA SER A 355 -16.81 -5.24 -20.99
C SER A 355 -15.35 -5.21 -20.51
N ALA A 356 -14.88 -4.11 -19.90
CA ALA A 356 -13.48 -3.88 -19.56
C ALA A 356 -13.12 -4.35 -18.14
N PHE A 357 -13.46 -5.60 -17.83
CA PHE A 357 -13.27 -6.19 -16.52
C PHE A 357 -12.00 -7.06 -16.54
N ASP A 358 -10.83 -6.41 -16.42
CA ASP A 358 -9.50 -7.07 -16.33
C ASP A 358 -9.22 -8.14 -17.42
N GLY A 359 -9.87 -8.04 -18.58
CA GLY A 359 -9.82 -9.06 -19.63
C GLY A 359 -10.36 -10.45 -19.27
N ALA A 360 -10.82 -10.70 -18.03
CA ALA A 360 -11.09 -12.05 -17.50
C ALA A 360 -12.55 -12.33 -17.06
N VAL A 361 -13.35 -11.34 -16.62
CA VAL A 361 -14.69 -11.63 -16.04
C VAL A 361 -15.77 -10.63 -16.51
N ASN A 362 -16.58 -10.99 -17.51
CA ASN A 362 -17.58 -10.05 -18.05
C ASN A 362 -18.76 -9.85 -17.09
N SER A 363 -19.21 -8.60 -16.94
CA SER A 363 -20.40 -8.25 -16.14
C SER A 363 -21.66 -9.04 -16.53
N SER A 364 -21.84 -9.36 -17.82
CA SER A 364 -22.93 -10.22 -18.28
C SER A 364 -22.86 -11.64 -17.73
N ASP A 365 -21.67 -12.21 -17.48
CA ASP A 365 -21.54 -13.55 -16.90
C ASP A 365 -21.96 -13.55 -15.43
N ILE A 366 -21.51 -12.54 -14.69
CA ILE A 366 -21.87 -12.34 -13.29
C ILE A 366 -23.39 -12.16 -13.17
N LEU A 367 -23.96 -11.30 -14.01
CA LEU A 367 -25.39 -11.02 -14.03
C LEU A 367 -26.22 -12.25 -14.42
N ALA A 368 -25.81 -13.01 -15.44
CA ALA A 368 -26.50 -14.24 -15.83
C ALA A 368 -26.60 -15.23 -14.67
N GLU A 369 -25.47 -15.48 -14.00
CA GLU A 369 -25.37 -16.42 -12.88
C GLU A 369 -26.15 -15.96 -11.65
N VAL A 370 -26.08 -14.68 -11.28
CA VAL A 370 -26.80 -14.18 -10.10
C VAL A 370 -28.31 -14.14 -10.31
N TYR A 371 -28.79 -13.77 -11.50
CA TYR A 371 -30.22 -13.84 -11.81
C TYR A 371 -30.72 -15.29 -11.76
N PHE A 372 -29.96 -16.23 -12.33
CA PHE A 372 -30.31 -17.66 -12.25
C PHE A 372 -30.39 -18.14 -10.78
N LYS A 373 -29.38 -17.85 -9.96
CA LYS A 373 -29.36 -18.27 -8.54
C LYS A 373 -30.46 -17.61 -7.71
N ARG A 374 -30.81 -16.36 -8.00
CA ARG A 374 -31.93 -15.67 -7.34
C ARG A 374 -33.27 -16.26 -7.76
N ALA A 375 -33.44 -16.64 -9.03
CA ALA A 375 -34.63 -17.36 -9.50
C ALA A 375 -34.82 -18.69 -8.76
N GLU A 376 -33.75 -19.48 -8.58
CA GLU A 376 -33.79 -20.73 -7.81
C GLU A 376 -34.22 -20.48 -6.35
N ALA A 377 -33.77 -19.40 -5.73
CA ALA A 377 -34.21 -19.00 -4.39
C ALA A 377 -35.70 -18.60 -4.34
N HIS A 378 -36.19 -17.87 -5.35
CA HIS A 378 -37.63 -17.57 -5.47
C HIS A 378 -38.48 -18.84 -5.61
N ILE A 379 -38.00 -19.85 -6.35
CA ILE A 379 -38.68 -21.15 -6.49
C ILE A 379 -38.82 -21.86 -5.15
N LYS A 380 -37.78 -21.84 -4.31
CA LYS A 380 -37.84 -22.43 -2.96
C LYS A 380 -38.89 -21.75 -2.07
N LEU A 381 -39.20 -20.47 -2.32
CA LEU A 381 -40.24 -19.71 -1.64
C LEU A 381 -41.61 -19.74 -2.36
N LYS A 382 -41.76 -20.53 -3.43
CA LYS A 382 -42.96 -20.61 -4.28
C LYS A 382 -43.36 -19.27 -4.93
N ASP A 383 -42.41 -18.35 -5.09
CA ASP A 383 -42.60 -17.08 -5.80
C ASP A 383 -42.33 -17.25 -7.29
N GLN A 384 -43.27 -17.89 -7.98
CA GLN A 384 -43.13 -18.23 -9.41
C GLN A 384 -43.01 -16.98 -10.29
N ARG A 385 -43.69 -15.89 -9.93
CA ARG A 385 -43.68 -14.66 -10.73
C ARG A 385 -42.28 -14.04 -10.77
N SER A 386 -41.63 -13.89 -9.63
CA SER A 386 -40.26 -13.35 -9.57
C SER A 386 -39.26 -14.31 -10.18
N ALA A 387 -39.43 -15.63 -9.97
CA ALA A 387 -38.56 -16.63 -10.60
C ALA A 387 -38.59 -16.58 -12.14
N ILE A 388 -39.78 -16.43 -12.75
CA ILE A 388 -39.93 -16.28 -14.20
C ILE A 388 -39.17 -15.04 -14.70
N GLN A 389 -39.32 -13.90 -14.02
CA GLN A 389 -38.64 -12.65 -14.40
C GLN A 389 -37.12 -12.80 -14.34
N ASP A 390 -36.60 -13.44 -13.31
CA ASP A 390 -35.17 -13.64 -13.15
C ASP A 390 -34.60 -14.67 -14.14
N TYR A 391 -35.31 -15.77 -14.44
CA TYR A 391 -34.88 -16.70 -15.50
C TYR A 391 -34.83 -16.02 -16.87
N GLN A 392 -35.83 -15.20 -17.22
CA GLN A 392 -35.83 -14.44 -18.48
C GLN A 392 -34.62 -13.50 -18.59
N LYS A 393 -34.27 -12.82 -17.50
CA LYS A 393 -33.07 -11.97 -17.44
C LYS A 393 -31.79 -12.79 -17.56
N ALA A 394 -31.67 -13.89 -16.82
CA ALA A 394 -30.52 -14.78 -16.89
C ALA A 394 -30.28 -15.31 -18.32
N ILE A 395 -31.34 -15.79 -18.99
CA ILE A 395 -31.30 -16.27 -20.37
C ILE A 395 -30.83 -15.17 -21.33
N THR A 396 -31.36 -13.95 -21.19
CA THR A 396 -30.93 -12.81 -22.00
C THR A 396 -29.43 -12.57 -21.89
N TYR A 397 -28.88 -12.55 -20.67
CA TYR A 397 -27.45 -12.34 -20.45
C TYR A 397 -26.58 -13.52 -20.95
N PHE A 398 -27.02 -14.77 -20.78
CA PHE A 398 -26.33 -15.94 -21.35
C PHE A 398 -26.28 -15.89 -22.88
N GLN A 399 -27.38 -15.48 -23.53
CA GLN A 399 -27.46 -15.38 -24.99
C GLN A 399 -26.55 -14.29 -25.55
N GLN A 400 -26.47 -13.13 -24.89
CA GLN A 400 -25.56 -12.04 -25.28
C GLN A 400 -24.09 -12.47 -25.34
N ARG A 401 -23.70 -13.50 -24.59
CA ARG A 401 -22.33 -14.05 -24.56
C ARG A 401 -22.12 -15.25 -25.49
N GLY A 402 -23.19 -15.80 -26.08
CA GLY A 402 -23.14 -17.04 -26.86
C GLY A 402 -22.86 -18.29 -26.02
N TRP A 403 -23.06 -18.21 -24.70
CA TRP A 403 -22.71 -19.27 -23.76
C TRP A 403 -23.89 -20.20 -23.48
N MET A 404 -23.84 -21.42 -24.02
CA MET A 404 -24.84 -22.47 -23.76
C MET A 404 -24.46 -23.33 -22.54
N THR A 405 -24.23 -22.69 -21.40
CA THR A 405 -23.85 -23.37 -20.15
C THR A 405 -24.95 -24.33 -19.66
N GLU A 406 -24.59 -25.19 -18.71
CA GLU A 406 -25.57 -26.05 -18.04
C GLU A 406 -26.66 -25.23 -17.32
N ASN A 407 -26.27 -24.11 -16.70
CA ASN A 407 -27.22 -23.20 -16.06
C ASN A 407 -28.16 -22.53 -17.08
N TYR A 408 -27.67 -22.19 -18.28
CA TYR A 408 -28.54 -21.71 -19.37
C TYR A 408 -29.61 -22.73 -19.76
N LYS A 409 -29.21 -24.00 -19.97
CA LYS A 409 -30.16 -25.08 -20.31
C LYS A 409 -31.18 -25.30 -19.19
N LYS A 410 -30.73 -25.30 -17.93
CA LYS A 410 -31.61 -25.39 -16.76
C LYS A 410 -32.58 -24.22 -16.68
N ALA A 411 -32.12 -23.00 -16.89
CA ALA A 411 -32.96 -21.80 -16.89
C ALA A 411 -34.08 -21.89 -17.94
N LEU A 412 -33.77 -22.33 -19.16
CA LEU A 412 -34.76 -22.55 -20.22
C LEU A 412 -35.80 -23.60 -19.83
N GLN A 413 -35.35 -24.72 -19.27
CA GLN A 413 -36.24 -25.80 -18.86
C GLN A 413 -37.16 -25.37 -17.70
N GLN A 414 -36.62 -24.69 -16.70
CA GLN A 414 -37.40 -24.18 -15.57
C GLN A 414 -38.41 -23.13 -16.01
N LEU A 415 -38.01 -22.19 -16.88
CA LEU A 415 -38.91 -21.20 -17.42
C LEU A 415 -40.09 -21.84 -18.16
N LYS A 416 -39.82 -22.85 -19.00
CA LYS A 416 -40.87 -23.60 -19.71
C LYS A 416 -41.82 -24.33 -18.76
N ASN A 417 -41.29 -24.88 -17.66
CA ASN A 417 -42.11 -25.58 -16.67
C ASN A 417 -43.03 -24.62 -15.89
N LEU A 418 -42.57 -23.41 -15.62
CA LEU A 418 -43.31 -22.40 -14.84
C LEU A 418 -44.38 -21.65 -15.65
N GLN A 419 -44.29 -21.72 -16.98
CA GLN A 419 -45.25 -21.10 -17.91
C GLN A 419 -46.37 -22.05 -18.37
N ARG A 420 -46.33 -23.31 -17.91
CA ARG A 420 -47.39 -24.31 -18.07
C ARG A 420 -48.25 -24.32 -16.83
#